data_AF-A0A965I527-F1
#
_entry.id   AF-A0A965I527-F1
#
_cell.length_a   1.000
_cell.length_b   1.000
_cell.length_c   1.000
_cell.angle_alpha   90.00
_cell.angle_beta   90.00
_cell.angle_gamma   90.00
#
_symmetry.space_group_name_H-M   'P 1'
#
loop_
_entity.id
_entity.type
_entity.pdbx_description
1 polymer ?
#
loop_
_entity_poly.entity_id
_entity_poly.type
_entity_poly.pdbx_seq_one_letter_code
_entity_poly.pdbx_strand_id
1 'polypeptide(L)' 'AACEKRGLLVRPLINMAVFSPPLIITRTEIDAMFDILEEALKEVAKAI' A
#
# COMPACT_ATOMS: atom_id res chain seq x y z
N ALA A 1 -2.74 -6.35 -6.69
CA ALA A 1 -3.62 -5.70 -7.69
C ALA A 1 -3.92 -4.22 -7.37
N ALA A 2 -4.76 -3.88 -6.37
CA ALA A 2 -5.19 -2.49 -6.15
C ALA A 2 -4.06 -1.51 -5.77
N CYS A 3 -3.10 -1.94 -4.94
CA CYS A 3 -1.91 -1.14 -4.58
C CYS A 3 -0.91 -1.02 -5.76
N GLU A 4 -0.65 -2.12 -6.46
CA GLU A 4 0.31 -2.16 -7.59
C GLU A 4 -0.12 -1.25 -8.73
N LYS A 5 -1.43 -1.18 -9.02
CA LYS A 5 -2.00 -0.26 -10.03
C LYS A 5 -1.72 1.21 -9.71
N ARG A 6 -1.51 1.55 -8.44
CA ARG A 6 -1.23 2.90 -7.95
C ARG A 6 0.26 3.15 -7.72
N GLY A 7 1.13 2.23 -8.13
CA GLY A 7 2.58 2.35 -7.98
C GLY A 7 3.13 1.94 -6.62
N LEU A 8 2.32 1.30 -5.76
CA LEU A 8 2.77 0.78 -4.47
C LEU A 8 2.97 -0.73 -4.53
N LEU A 9 4.22 -1.16 -4.38
CA LEU A 9 4.57 -2.57 -4.28
C LEU A 9 4.37 -3.06 -2.84
N VAL A 10 3.59 -4.13 -2.71
CA VAL A 10 3.34 -4.82 -1.44
C VAL A 10 3.57 -6.30 -1.65
N ARG A 11 4.05 -7.01 -0.61
CA ARG A 11 4.11 -8.47 -0.66
C ARG A 11 2.84 -9.03 0.01
N PRO A 12 1.87 -9.55 -0.74
CA PRO A 12 0.70 -10.19 -0.15
C PRO A 12 1.12 -11.53 0.47
N LEU A 13 0.80 -11.72 1.74
CA LEU A 13 0.95 -13.00 2.46
C LEU A 13 -0.42 -13.37 3.05
N ILE A 14 -1.16 -14.24 2.36
CA ILE A 14 -2.51 -14.67 2.74
C ILE A 14 -3.44 -13.45 2.88
N ASN A 15 -3.70 -13.00 4.10
CA ASN A 15 -4.58 -11.89 4.46
C ASN A 15 -3.80 -10.64 4.93
N MET A 16 -2.48 -10.64 4.76
CA MET A 16 -1.60 -9.54 5.17
C MET A 16 -0.97 -8.86 3.95
N ALA A 17 -0.94 -7.53 3.95
CA ALA A 17 -0.13 -6.72 3.05
C ALA A 17 1.18 -6.35 3.75
N VAL A 18 2.30 -6.97 3.35
CA VAL A 18 3.61 -6.74 3.97
C VAL A 18 4.40 -5.67 3.23
N PHE A 19 4.96 -4.74 3.99
CA PHE A 19 5.82 -3.65 3.53
C PHE A 19 7.24 -3.82 4.10
N SER A 20 8.24 -3.51 3.30
CA SER A 20 9.65 -3.43 3.73
C SER A 20 10.33 -2.32 2.94
N PRO A 21 10.01 -1.04 3.24
CA PRO A 21 10.59 0.09 2.53
C PRO A 21 12.11 0.20 2.77
N PRO A 22 12.84 0.95 1.95
CA PRO A 22 14.26 1.24 2.18
C PRO A 22 14.49 1.93 3.52
N LEU A 23 15.63 1.67 4.17
CA LEU A 23 15.98 2.28 5.46
C LEU A 23 16.18 3.80 5.39
N ILE A 24 16.39 4.35 4.20
CA ILE A 24 16.56 5.78 3.94
C ILE A 24 15.23 6.53 3.75
N ILE A 25 14.10 5.83 3.84
CA ILE A 25 12.77 6.42 3.60
C ILE A 25 12.52 7.62 4.51
N THR A 26 11.96 8.68 3.94
CA THR A 26 11.59 9.91 4.63
C THR A 26 10.15 9.84 5.16
N ARG A 27 9.81 10.73 6.10
CA ARG A 27 8.45 10.78 6.66
C ARG A 27 7.38 11.06 5.59
N THR A 28 7.67 11.94 4.65
CA THR A 28 6.77 12.26 3.54
C THR A 28 6.52 11.06 2.61
N GLU A 29 7.54 10.23 2.38
CA GLU A 29 7.38 9.00 1.59
C GLU A 29 6.57 7.94 2.34
N ILE A 30 6.69 7.88 3.67
CA ILE A 30 5.82 7.03 4.51
C ILE A 30 4.37 7.50 4.38
N ASP A 31 4.11 8.80 4.50
CA ASP A 31 2.76 9.36 4.39
C ASP A 31 2.15 9.02 3.01
N ALA A 32 2.89 9.25 1.92
CA ALA A 32 2.45 8.91 0.57
C ALA A 32 2.18 7.40 0.38
N MET A 33 2.99 6.54 0.99
CA MET A 33 2.79 5.09 0.95
C MET A 33 1.46 4.69 1.61
N PHE A 34 1.11 5.29 2.75
CA PHE A 34 -0.14 5.02 3.44
C PHE A 34 -1.36 5.63 2.75
N ASP A 35 -1.23 6.81 2.14
CA ASP A 35 -2.29 7.42 1.33
C ASP A 35 -2.71 6.50 0.17
N ILE A 36 -1.73 5.93 -0.54
CA ILE A 36 -1.99 5.00 -1.64
C ILE A 36 -2.65 3.71 -1.12
N LEU A 37 -2.19 3.20 0.04
CA LEU A 37 -2.77 2.02 0.66
C LEU A 37 -4.24 2.25 1.05
N GLU A 38 -4.55 3.40 1.65
CA GLU A 38 -5.90 3.74 2.06
C GLU A 38 -6.86 3.78 0.86
N GLU A 39 -6.46 4.42 -0.24
CA GLU A 39 -7.26 4.47 -1.46
C GLU A 39 -7.45 3.09 -2.11
N ALA A 40 -6.42 2.24 -2.05
CA ALA A 40 -6.53 0.86 -2.52
C ALA A 40 -7.49 0.03 -1.64
N LEU A 41 -7.45 0.22 -0.32
CA LEU A 41 -8.36 -0.45 0.62
C LEU A 41 -9.80 0.03 0.43
N LYS A 42 -10.03 1.33 0.22
CA LYS A 42 -11.36 1.88 -0.08
C LYS A 42 -11.96 1.29 -1.35
N GLU A 43 -11.16 1.11 -2.42
CA GLU A 43 -11.62 0.46 -3.65
C GLU A 43 -12.06 -0.98 -3.38
N VAL A 44 -11.21 -1.77 -2.71
CA VAL A 44 -11.49 -3.18 -2.43
C VAL A 44 -12.67 -3.34 -1.46
N ALA A 45 -12.77 -2.50 -0.44
CA ALA A 45 -13.86 -2.54 0.53
C ALA A 45 -15.22 -2.18 -0.08
N LYS A 46 -15.25 -1.33 -1.12
CA LYS A 46 -16.47 -1.02 -1.88
C LYS A 46 -16.86 -2.11 -2.89
N ALA A 47 -15.91 -2.97 -3.26
CA ALA A 47 -16.14 -4.06 -4.22
C ALA A 47 -16.73 -5.32 -3.57
N ILE A 48 -16.98 -5.29 -2.26
CA ILE A 48 -17.63 -6.34 -1.46
C ILE A 48 -19.09 -5.98 -1.21
#